data_AF-A0A353SRV6-F1
#
_entry.id   AF-A0A353SRV6-F1
#
_cell.length_a   1.000
_cell.length_b   1.000
_cell.length_c   1.000
_cell.angle_alpha   90.00
_cell.angle_beta   90.00
_cell.angle_gamma   90.00
#
_symmetry.space_group_name_H-M   'P 1'
#
loop_
_entity.id
_entity.type
_entity.pdbx_description
1 polymer ?
#
loop_
_entity_poly.entity_id
_entity_poly.type
_entity_poly.pdbx_seq_one_letter_code
_entity_poly.pdbx_strand_id
1 'polypeptide(L)'
;PEWAPGIRETVNPDVSVRQVGVVEKCTFCVHRLQKAKEQAKSEGRNLREGDFQTACAESCPAGAIVFGDLENTSHRVNSLSHSPRATRLLEDLGTEPKVIYLKEVD
;
A
#
# COMPACT_ATOMS: atom_id res chain seq x y z
N PRO A 1 -4.43 -21.02 -18.19
CA PRO A 1 -5.16 -21.48 -17.00
C PRO A 1 -6.64 -21.69 -17.33
N GLU A 2 -7.19 -22.87 -17.01
CA GLU A 2 -8.64 -23.03 -16.89
C GLU A 2 -9.08 -22.38 -15.58
N TRP A 3 -10.11 -21.54 -15.64
CA TRP A 3 -10.67 -20.85 -14.49
C TRP A 3 -11.95 -21.56 -14.09
N ALA A 4 -12.19 -21.72 -12.79
CA ALA A 4 -13.49 -22.20 -12.34
C ALA A 4 -14.61 -21.21 -12.81
N PRO A 5 -15.82 -21.70 -13.12
CA PRO A 5 -16.92 -20.84 -13.55
C PRO A 5 -17.18 -19.72 -12.55
N GLY A 6 -17.41 -18.49 -13.02
CA GLY A 6 -17.70 -17.34 -12.18
C GLY A 6 -16.49 -16.56 -11.63
N ILE A 7 -15.25 -17.08 -11.75
CA ILE A 7 -14.08 -16.36 -11.21
C ILE A 7 -13.71 -15.15 -12.06
N ARG A 8 -13.90 -15.22 -13.39
CA ARG A 8 -13.53 -14.11 -14.29
C ARG A 8 -14.32 -12.83 -14.00
N GLU A 9 -15.52 -12.98 -13.46
CA GLU A 9 -16.43 -11.90 -13.10
C GLU A 9 -16.05 -11.24 -11.78
N THR A 10 -15.22 -11.90 -10.96
CA THR A 10 -14.75 -11.39 -9.64
C THR A 10 -13.42 -10.65 -9.70
N VAL A 11 -12.73 -10.67 -10.85
CA VAL A 11 -11.42 -10.05 -10.98
C VAL A 11 -11.54 -8.53 -10.99
N ASN A 12 -10.59 -7.86 -10.35
CA ASN A 12 -10.50 -6.41 -10.41
C ASN A 12 -9.99 -5.99 -11.81
N PRO A 13 -10.75 -5.20 -12.59
CA PRO A 13 -10.35 -4.78 -13.93
C PRO A 13 -9.12 -3.86 -13.95
N ASP A 14 -8.81 -3.21 -12.82
CA ASP A 14 -7.69 -2.27 -12.70
C ASP A 14 -6.34 -2.99 -12.46
N VAL A 15 -6.34 -4.32 -12.35
CA VAL A 15 -5.14 -5.12 -12.08
C VAL A 15 -4.97 -6.20 -13.14
N SER A 16 -3.76 -6.35 -13.66
CA SER A 16 -3.47 -7.42 -14.63
C SER A 16 -3.66 -8.81 -14.03
N VAL A 17 -4.32 -9.68 -14.77
CA VAL A 17 -4.36 -11.12 -14.51
C VAL A 17 -3.14 -11.76 -15.15
N ARG A 18 -2.32 -12.47 -14.38
CA ARG A 18 -1.01 -12.97 -14.83
C ARG A 18 -1.12 -14.37 -15.41
N GLN A 19 -0.25 -14.65 -16.39
CA GLN A 19 -0.09 -15.98 -16.96
C GLN A 19 0.93 -16.80 -16.15
N VAL A 20 0.97 -18.10 -16.42
CA VAL A 20 1.93 -19.01 -15.80
C VAL A 20 3.36 -18.55 -16.12
N GLY A 21 4.24 -18.57 -15.11
CA GLY A 21 5.65 -18.18 -15.26
C GLY A 21 5.95 -16.71 -14.99
N VAL A 22 4.96 -15.90 -14.58
CA VAL A 22 5.18 -14.49 -14.20
C VAL A 22 5.33 -14.38 -12.68
N VAL A 23 6.40 -13.72 -12.22
CA VAL A 23 6.60 -13.41 -10.80
C VAL A 23 5.72 -12.24 -10.39
N GLU A 24 5.08 -12.36 -9.23
CA GLU A 24 4.28 -11.30 -8.62
C GLU A 24 4.86 -10.87 -7.27
N LYS A 25 4.47 -9.68 -6.84
CA LYS A 25 4.78 -9.15 -5.51
C LYS A 25 3.74 -8.13 -5.08
N CYS A 26 3.79 -7.72 -3.81
CA CYS A 26 3.09 -6.54 -3.35
C CYS A 26 3.54 -5.30 -4.15
N THR A 27 2.56 -4.54 -4.63
CA THR A 27 2.76 -3.30 -5.40
C THR A 27 2.21 -2.08 -4.66
N PHE A 28 1.91 -2.22 -3.36
CA PHE A 28 1.18 -1.22 -2.58
C PHE A 28 -0.09 -0.71 -3.29
N CYS A 29 -0.83 -1.65 -3.88
CA CYS A 29 -2.04 -1.41 -4.65
C CYS A 29 -1.89 -0.24 -5.65
N VAL A 30 -0.80 -0.23 -6.42
CA VAL A 30 -0.46 0.84 -7.38
C VAL A 30 -1.64 1.28 -8.26
N HIS A 31 -2.51 0.35 -8.66
CA HIS A 31 -3.73 0.65 -9.44
C HIS A 31 -4.64 1.68 -8.75
N ARG A 32 -4.86 1.55 -7.44
CA ARG A 32 -5.66 2.49 -6.66
C ARG A 32 -4.94 3.84 -6.48
N LEU A 33 -3.61 3.83 -6.32
CA LEU A 33 -2.81 5.06 -6.26
C LEU A 33 -2.92 5.87 -7.56
N GLN A 34 -2.84 5.20 -8.72
CA GLN A 34 -2.96 5.88 -10.02
C GLN A 34 -4.33 6.53 -10.17
N LYS A 35 -5.41 5.79 -9.86
CA LYS A 35 -6.77 6.32 -9.89
C LYS A 35 -6.95 7.55 -8.99
N ALA A 36 -6.39 7.51 -7.77
CA ALA A 36 -6.45 8.64 -6.86
C ALA A 36 -5.64 9.85 -7.35
N LYS A 37 -4.47 9.62 -7.97
CA LYS A 37 -3.67 10.68 -8.61
C LYS A 37 -4.40 11.31 -9.80
N GLU A 38 -5.06 10.51 -10.63
CA GLU A 38 -5.86 10.97 -11.75
C GLU A 38 -7.04 11.83 -11.28
N GLN A 39 -7.72 11.40 -10.22
CA GLN A 39 -8.81 12.17 -9.60
C GLN A 39 -8.31 13.49 -8.99
N ALA A 40 -7.23 13.47 -8.22
CA ALA A 40 -6.66 14.70 -7.66
C ALA A 40 -6.23 15.68 -8.77
N LYS A 41 -5.65 15.16 -9.86
CA LYS A 41 -5.26 15.95 -11.03
C LYS A 41 -6.47 16.54 -11.76
N SER A 42 -7.56 15.79 -11.93
CA SER A 42 -8.79 16.30 -12.56
C SER A 42 -9.46 17.40 -11.73
N GLU A 43 -9.30 17.34 -10.40
CA GLU A 43 -9.75 18.36 -9.45
C GLU A 43 -8.77 19.53 -9.28
N GLY A 44 -7.62 19.53 -9.99
CA GLY A 44 -6.63 20.61 -9.94
C GLY A 44 -5.90 20.73 -8.60
N ARG A 45 -5.77 19.64 -7.84
CA ARG A 45 -5.15 19.62 -6.51
C ARG A 45 -4.12 18.51 -6.37
N ASN A 46 -3.32 18.60 -5.31
CA ASN A 46 -2.41 17.54 -4.91
C ASN A 46 -3.18 16.39 -4.22
N LEU A 47 -2.54 15.21 -4.20
CA LEU A 47 -2.99 14.04 -3.44
C LEU A 47 -2.91 14.35 -1.93
N ARG A 48 -3.98 14.05 -1.20
CA ARG A 48 -4.14 14.26 0.24
C ARG A 48 -4.05 12.93 0.99
N GLU A 49 -3.80 13.01 2.28
CA GLU A 49 -3.98 11.85 3.16
C GLU A 49 -5.44 11.36 3.08
N GLY A 50 -5.62 10.08 2.78
CA GLY A 50 -6.95 9.47 2.68
C GLY A 50 -7.59 9.45 1.29
N ASP A 51 -7.03 10.13 0.28
CA ASP A 51 -7.49 10.00 -1.11
C ASP A 51 -7.36 8.55 -1.63
N PHE A 52 -6.47 7.77 -1.02
CA PHE A 52 -6.26 6.36 -1.30
C PHE A 52 -5.78 5.61 -0.06
N GLN A 53 -6.30 4.39 0.13
CA GLN A 53 -5.78 3.39 1.06
C GLN A 53 -5.57 2.05 0.35
N THR A 54 -4.49 1.36 0.70
CA THR A 54 -4.21 0.01 0.20
C THR A 54 -5.28 -0.96 0.69
N ALA A 55 -5.55 -2.01 -0.09
CA ALA A 55 -6.58 -2.98 0.26
C ALA A 55 -6.33 -3.63 1.63
N CYS A 56 -5.07 -3.87 1.99
CA CYS A 56 -4.70 -4.43 3.29
C CYS A 56 -4.82 -3.44 4.45
N ALA A 57 -4.60 -2.14 4.24
CA ALA A 57 -4.82 -1.12 5.26
C ALA A 57 -6.32 -0.89 5.50
N GLU A 58 -7.09 -0.79 4.42
CA GLU A 58 -8.55 -0.59 4.47
C GLU A 58 -9.29 -1.78 5.11
N SER A 59 -8.84 -3.01 4.82
CA SER A 59 -9.51 -4.22 5.34
C SER A 59 -9.17 -4.55 6.79
N CYS A 60 -8.14 -3.92 7.37
CA CYS A 60 -7.65 -4.27 8.69
C CYS A 60 -8.51 -3.62 9.80
N PRO A 61 -9.33 -4.38 10.55
CA PRO A 61 -10.19 -3.81 11.58
C PRO A 61 -9.40 -3.26 12.76
N ALA A 62 -8.20 -3.80 13.02
CA ALA A 62 -7.32 -3.35 14.09
C ALA A 62 -6.54 -2.07 13.74
N GLY A 63 -6.57 -1.61 12.47
CA GLY A 63 -5.78 -0.46 12.03
C GLY A 63 -4.27 -0.69 12.13
N ALA A 64 -3.81 -1.93 11.95
CA ALA A 64 -2.41 -2.32 12.11
C ALA A 64 -1.50 -1.79 10.99
N ILE A 65 -2.04 -1.62 9.79
CA ILE A 65 -1.31 -1.11 8.62
C ILE A 65 -1.73 0.34 8.41
N VAL A 66 -0.75 1.25 8.45
CA VAL A 66 -0.93 2.66 8.11
C VAL A 66 -0.15 2.93 6.83
N PHE A 67 -0.86 3.41 5.80
CA PHE A 67 -0.27 3.71 4.50
C PHE A 67 -0.41 5.20 4.18
N GLY A 68 0.66 5.79 3.64
CA GLY A 68 0.69 7.20 3.28
C GLY A 68 2.03 7.62 2.68
N ASP A 69 2.22 8.93 2.56
CA ASP A 69 3.47 9.54 2.13
C ASP A 69 4.43 9.68 3.31
N LEU A 70 5.63 9.09 3.19
CA LEU A 70 6.67 9.15 4.21
C LEU A 70 7.34 10.52 4.30
N GLU A 71 7.26 11.34 3.24
CA GLU A 71 7.87 12.67 3.21
C GLU A 71 6.91 13.75 3.72
N ASN A 72 5.60 13.48 3.74
CA ASN A 72 4.61 14.41 4.25
C ASN A 72 4.50 14.33 5.78
N THR A 73 5.00 15.36 6.48
CA THR A 73 5.01 15.44 7.94
C THR A 73 3.62 15.54 8.57
N SER A 74 2.58 15.88 7.79
CA SER A 74 1.20 15.87 8.26
C SER A 74 0.59 14.46 8.28
N HIS A 75 1.16 13.50 7.54
CA HIS A 75 0.60 12.15 7.45
C HIS A 75 0.96 11.30 8.68
N ARG A 76 0.03 10.43 9.08
CA ARG A 76 0.20 9.50 10.21
C ARG A 76 1.38 8.54 10.01
N VAL A 77 1.67 8.13 8.77
CA VAL A 77 2.80 7.22 8.52
C VAL A 77 4.15 7.86 8.84
N ASN A 78 4.30 9.17 8.60
CA ASN A 78 5.53 9.90 8.88
C ASN A 78 5.80 9.97 10.39
N SER A 79 4.77 10.24 11.20
CA SER A 79 4.95 10.24 12.66
C SER A 79 5.27 8.84 13.21
N LEU A 80 4.63 7.79 12.67
CA LEU A 80 4.90 6.42 13.08
C LEU A 80 6.30 5.93 12.66
N SER A 81 6.81 6.35 11.50
CA SER A 81 8.15 5.97 11.04
C SER A 81 9.28 6.52 11.91
N HIS A 82 9.02 7.59 12.67
CA HIS A 82 9.96 8.19 13.62
C HIS A 82 9.70 7.75 15.08
N SER A 83 8.76 6.82 15.30
CA SER A 83 8.49 6.27 16.62
C SER A 83 9.74 5.56 17.17
N PRO A 84 10.03 5.61 18.48
CA PRO A 84 11.09 4.79 19.08
C PRO A 84 10.86 3.27 18.91
N ARG A 85 9.63 2.87 18.56
CA ARG A 85 9.29 1.46 18.26
C ARG A 85 9.54 1.09 16.80
N ALA A 86 9.86 2.06 15.93
CA ALA A 86 10.06 1.83 14.51
C ALA A 86 11.32 1.00 14.26
N THR A 87 11.18 -0.03 13.44
CA THR A 87 12.31 -0.86 13.00
C THR A 87 12.12 -1.29 11.55
N ARG A 88 13.21 -1.31 10.79
CA ARG A 88 13.26 -1.89 9.45
C ARG A 88 13.83 -3.30 9.53
N LEU A 89 13.23 -4.21 8.78
CA LEU A 89 13.77 -5.57 8.68
C LEU A 89 15.10 -5.54 7.93
N LEU A 90 16.11 -6.20 8.49
CA LEU A 90 17.44 -6.36 7.91
C LEU A 90 18.08 -5.02 7.49
N GLU A 91 17.99 -4.01 8.35
CA GLU A 91 18.49 -2.66 8.07
C GLU A 91 20.00 -2.64 7.74
N ASP A 92 20.77 -3.53 8.35
CA ASP A 92 22.22 -3.68 8.12
C ASP A 92 22.59 -4.01 6.66
N LEU A 93 21.63 -4.52 5.87
CA LEU A 93 21.84 -4.80 4.44
C LEU A 93 21.70 -3.57 3.54
N GLY A 94 21.33 -2.40 4.08
CA GLY A 94 21.25 -1.15 3.33
C GLY A 94 20.16 -1.11 2.24
N THR A 95 19.14 -1.96 2.34
CA THR A 95 18.05 -2.06 1.32
C THR A 95 16.95 -1.00 1.49
N GLU A 96 17.02 -0.20 2.57
CA GLU A 96 16.11 0.90 2.89
C GLU A 96 14.61 0.60 2.68
N PRO A 97 14.07 -0.50 3.24
CA PRO A 97 12.70 -0.92 3.00
C PRO A 97 11.69 0.15 3.44
N LYS A 98 10.62 0.29 2.65
CA LYS A 98 9.53 1.26 2.91
C LYS A 98 8.37 0.68 3.71
N VAL A 99 8.52 -0.55 4.20
CA VAL A 99 7.68 -1.11 5.27
C VAL A 99 8.46 -1.01 6.56
N ILE A 100 7.89 -0.28 7.52
CA ILE A 100 8.49 -0.03 8.83
C ILE A 100 7.57 -0.67 9.86
N TYR A 101 8.13 -1.55 10.69
CA TYR A 101 7.38 -2.26 11.72
C TYR A 101 7.46 -1.49 13.03
N LEU A 102 6.38 -1.57 13.81
CA LEU A 102 6.37 -1.06 15.18
C LEU A 102 6.46 -2.25 16.13
N LYS A 103 7.47 -2.22 17.02
CA LYS A 103 7.62 -3.23 18.06
C LYS A 103 6.39 -3.24 18.99
N GLU A 104 6.01 -4.44 19.42
CA GLU A 104 5.05 -4.65 20.49
C GLU A 104 5.57 -3.98 21.77
N VAL A 105 4.66 -3.51 22.61
CA VAL A 105 5.00 -2.96 23.92
C VAL A 105 4.68 -4.05 24.92
N ASP A 106 5.68 -4.45 25.70
CA ASP A 106 5.52 -5.38 26.81
C ASP A 106 4.62 -4.81 27.92
#